data_AF-A0AAF0ERF7-F1
#
_entry.id   AF-A0AAF0ERF7-F1
#
_cell.length_a   1.000
_cell.length_b   1.000
_cell.length_c   1.000
_cell.angle_alpha   90.00
_cell.angle_beta   90.00
_cell.angle_gamma   90.00
#
_symmetry.space_group_name_H-M   'P 1'
#
loop_
_entity.id
_entity.type
_entity.pdbx_description
1 polymer ?
#
loop_
_entity_poly.entity_id
_entity_poly.type
_entity_poly.pdbx_seq_one_letter_code
_entity_poly.pdbx_strand_id
1 'polypeptide(L)'
;MIRGNADETFDAFLALEPHTTLSASEYHAIVRVLLHDHPRTRTTARRTLAVIEHAKKARSHAQSANHKLVYAELDELVRDAFLWNCVLASIASRQRHVPRDALDELFDVFAAGESAAAGDTHLANRFPNIVSYNTLLHAVVCHIPTTRTSGTAARTLHTEKLFEAAWDRLARDEHVVPDSVSWTTRIAFYTRTGKRGQIAECVKQMNDLGLLTTPAINAALWAYIALWRIERQGDVACVEQVYAHMKASQPLESTGVPTLPTLPRAELSVATCALLIRVLAARGNLSGALNVMHDLVAINGDTPASVYHTLFHGFARYGRSARLVSWHTDPANRKKSPLHCAVSAETTWHG
;
A
#
# COMPACT_ATOMS: atom_id res chain seq x y z
N MET A 1 32.06 -22.27 -8.56
CA MET A 1 31.72 -20.90 -8.09
C MET A 1 31.37 -20.07 -9.33
N ILE A 2 30.11 -20.11 -9.76
CA ILE A 2 29.65 -19.43 -10.99
C ILE A 2 29.52 -17.94 -10.66
N ARG A 3 30.54 -17.14 -10.98
CA ARG A 3 30.37 -15.69 -11.19
C ARG A 3 30.05 -15.52 -12.67
N GLY A 4 28.80 -15.77 -13.04
CA GLY A 4 28.34 -15.73 -14.42
C GLY A 4 27.21 -14.72 -14.60
N ASN A 5 27.15 -14.12 -15.77
CA ASN A 5 25.98 -13.38 -16.26
C ASN A 5 24.75 -14.31 -16.20
N ALA A 6 23.58 -13.81 -15.80
CA ALA A 6 22.35 -14.60 -15.73
C ALA A 6 21.93 -15.20 -17.08
N ASP A 7 22.31 -14.57 -18.20
CA ASP A 7 22.10 -15.14 -19.54
C ASP A 7 22.95 -16.39 -19.76
N GLU A 8 24.27 -16.27 -19.58
CA GLU A 8 25.22 -17.37 -19.74
C GLU A 8 24.92 -18.54 -18.79
N THR A 9 24.53 -18.22 -17.56
CA THR A 9 24.18 -19.22 -16.54
C THR A 9 22.91 -20.00 -16.93
N PHE A 10 21.93 -19.31 -17.52
CA PHE A 10 20.71 -19.98 -17.98
C PHE A 10 20.93 -20.77 -19.27
N ASP A 11 21.74 -20.25 -20.20
CA ASP A 11 22.08 -20.97 -21.43
C ASP A 11 22.88 -22.24 -21.11
N ALA A 12 23.81 -22.17 -20.15
CA ALA A 12 24.50 -23.35 -19.62
C ALA A 12 23.54 -24.35 -18.96
N PHE A 13 22.49 -23.87 -18.28
CA PHE A 13 21.44 -24.71 -17.71
C PHE A 13 20.59 -25.38 -18.81
N LEU A 14 20.23 -24.66 -19.87
CA LEU A 14 19.48 -25.22 -21.00
C LEU A 14 20.30 -26.24 -21.81
N ALA A 15 21.63 -26.13 -21.78
CA ALA A 15 22.54 -27.07 -22.44
C ALA A 15 22.72 -28.40 -21.67
N LEU A 16 22.17 -28.52 -20.46
CA LEU A 16 22.17 -29.78 -19.71
C LEU A 16 21.28 -30.81 -20.40
N GLU A 17 21.68 -32.09 -20.36
CA GLU A 17 20.81 -33.15 -20.85
C GLU A 17 19.58 -33.29 -19.95
N PRO A 18 18.41 -33.71 -20.47
CA PRO A 18 17.15 -33.80 -19.72
C PRO A 18 17.19 -34.67 -18.45
N HIS A 19 18.23 -35.49 -18.32
CA HIS A 19 18.45 -36.42 -17.21
C HIS A 19 19.68 -36.06 -16.36
N THR A 20 20.36 -34.94 -16.66
CA THR A 20 21.50 -34.49 -15.87
C THR A 20 21.01 -34.01 -14.50
N THR A 21 21.48 -34.68 -13.46
CA THR A 21 21.17 -34.33 -12.07
C THR A 21 22.19 -33.32 -11.55
N LEU A 22 21.79 -32.06 -11.42
CA LEU A 22 22.58 -31.05 -10.70
C LEU A 22 22.54 -31.30 -9.19
N SER A 23 23.62 -30.92 -8.49
CA SER A 23 23.65 -30.85 -7.03
C SER A 23 22.83 -29.68 -6.50
N ALA A 24 22.42 -29.75 -5.22
CA ALA A 24 21.64 -28.70 -4.58
C ALA A 24 22.39 -27.36 -4.55
N SER A 25 23.71 -27.39 -4.33
CA SER A 25 24.56 -26.21 -4.38
C SER A 25 24.60 -25.55 -5.77
N GLU A 26 24.50 -26.34 -6.85
CA GLU A 26 24.45 -25.84 -8.23
C GLU A 26 23.10 -25.23 -8.55
N TYR A 27 22.00 -25.87 -8.15
CA TYR A 27 20.68 -25.27 -8.27
C TYR A 27 20.57 -23.96 -7.49
N HIS A 28 21.06 -23.93 -6.24
CA HIS A 28 21.07 -22.72 -5.44
C HIS A 28 21.93 -21.63 -6.11
N ALA A 29 23.10 -21.98 -6.63
CA ALA A 29 23.95 -21.03 -7.36
C ALA A 29 23.24 -20.47 -8.61
N ILE A 30 22.60 -21.31 -9.42
CA ILE A 30 21.85 -20.90 -10.61
C ILE A 30 20.70 -19.97 -10.21
N VAL A 31 19.84 -20.38 -9.28
CA VAL A 31 18.70 -19.58 -8.82
C VAL A 31 19.18 -18.25 -8.24
N ARG A 32 20.25 -18.25 -7.44
CA ARG A 32 20.81 -17.03 -6.85
C ARG A 32 21.36 -16.08 -7.91
N VAL A 33 22.09 -16.58 -8.91
CA VAL A 33 22.59 -15.77 -10.03
C VAL A 33 21.44 -15.18 -10.82
N LEU A 34 20.42 -15.98 -11.16
CA LEU A 34 19.23 -15.51 -11.86
C LEU A 34 18.51 -14.40 -11.10
N LEU A 35 18.32 -14.58 -9.79
CA LEU A 35 17.64 -13.60 -8.93
C LEU A 35 18.49 -12.35 -8.64
N HIS A 36 19.83 -12.46 -8.61
CA HIS A 36 20.73 -11.37 -8.24
C HIS A 36 21.12 -10.47 -9.42
N ASP A 37 21.33 -11.03 -10.61
CA ASP A 37 21.89 -10.28 -11.74
C ASP A 37 20.84 -9.39 -12.41
N HIS A 38 19.62 -9.92 -12.55
CA HIS A 38 18.49 -9.21 -13.15
C HIS A 38 17.25 -9.34 -12.24
N PRO A 39 17.29 -8.78 -11.01
CA PRO A 39 16.17 -8.86 -10.10
C PRO A 39 14.98 -8.20 -10.77
N ARG A 40 13.84 -8.89 -10.78
CA ARG A 40 12.55 -8.33 -11.20
C ARG A 40 12.30 -8.21 -12.71
N THR A 41 12.87 -9.10 -13.53
CA THR A 41 12.57 -9.19 -14.97
C THR A 41 11.68 -10.40 -15.33
N ARG A 42 10.97 -10.30 -16.47
CA ARG A 42 10.17 -11.42 -17.05
C ARG A 42 11.03 -12.66 -17.30
N THR A 43 12.23 -12.42 -17.80
CA THR A 43 13.19 -13.46 -18.13
C THR A 43 13.61 -14.18 -16.86
N THR A 44 13.94 -13.44 -15.80
CA THR A 44 14.29 -14.02 -14.49
C THR A 44 13.18 -14.89 -13.92
N ALA A 45 11.93 -14.42 -13.86
CA ALA A 45 10.82 -15.22 -13.33
C ALA A 45 10.63 -16.53 -14.11
N ARG A 46 10.62 -16.48 -15.45
CA ARG A 46 10.48 -17.66 -16.30
C ARG A 46 11.66 -18.63 -16.17
N ARG A 47 12.88 -18.09 -16.13
CA ARG A 47 14.11 -18.87 -15.95
C ARG A 47 14.10 -19.58 -14.60
N THR A 48 13.76 -18.88 -13.52
CA THR A 48 13.65 -19.46 -12.18
C THR A 48 12.58 -20.55 -12.14
N LEU A 49 11.39 -20.33 -12.73
CA LEU A 49 10.35 -21.36 -12.82
C LEU A 49 10.78 -22.58 -13.64
N ALA A 50 11.50 -22.38 -14.75
CA ALA A 50 12.04 -23.48 -15.56
C ALA A 50 13.06 -24.33 -14.80
N VAL A 51 13.92 -23.69 -13.99
CA VAL A 51 14.88 -24.38 -13.11
C VAL A 51 14.15 -25.17 -12.02
N ILE A 52 13.09 -24.61 -11.43
CA ILE A 52 12.26 -25.29 -10.43
C ILE A 52 11.53 -26.50 -11.04
N GLU A 53 10.95 -26.36 -12.24
CA GLU A 53 10.28 -27.46 -12.93
C GLU A 53 11.25 -28.58 -13.33
N HIS A 54 12.47 -28.23 -13.75
CA HIS A 54 13.52 -29.23 -13.97
C HIS A 54 13.88 -29.98 -12.69
N ALA A 55 14.05 -29.27 -11.57
CA ALA A 55 14.31 -29.89 -10.27
C ALA A 55 13.19 -30.87 -9.86
N LYS A 56 11.92 -30.50 -10.09
CA LYS A 56 10.76 -31.39 -9.85
C LYS A 56 10.75 -32.63 -10.75
N LYS A 57 11.13 -32.50 -12.03
CA LYS A 57 11.20 -33.66 -12.96
C LYS A 57 12.38 -34.57 -12.66
N ALA A 58 13.51 -34.01 -12.26
CA ALA A 58 14.68 -34.80 -11.89
C ALA A 58 14.40 -35.62 -10.61
N ARG A 59 13.58 -35.10 -9.68
CA ARG A 59 13.11 -35.80 -8.46
C ARG A 59 12.41 -37.13 -8.75
N SER A 60 11.57 -37.21 -9.79
CA SER A 60 10.84 -38.45 -10.09
C SER A 60 11.75 -39.57 -10.62
N HIS A 61 12.99 -39.26 -11.00
CA HIS A 61 13.97 -40.20 -11.57
C HIS A 61 15.10 -40.56 -10.59
N ALA A 62 15.06 -40.06 -9.35
CA ALA A 62 16.14 -40.18 -8.38
C ALA A 62 16.23 -41.59 -7.76
N GLN A 63 17.23 -42.38 -8.14
CA GLN A 63 17.41 -43.75 -7.63
C GLN A 63 18.50 -43.91 -6.55
N SER A 64 19.46 -42.97 -6.43
CA SER A 64 20.62 -43.10 -5.51
C SER A 64 20.49 -42.28 -4.21
N ALA A 65 21.17 -42.70 -3.14
CA ALA A 65 21.10 -42.05 -1.81
C ALA A 65 21.62 -40.60 -1.81
N ASN A 66 22.67 -40.29 -2.58
CA ASN A 66 23.18 -38.92 -2.72
C ASN A 66 22.18 -38.01 -3.44
N HIS A 67 21.43 -38.56 -4.40
CA HIS A 67 20.37 -37.84 -5.07
C HIS A 67 19.25 -37.48 -4.09
N LYS A 68 18.86 -38.40 -3.18
CA LYS A 68 17.84 -38.12 -2.17
C LYS A 68 18.18 -36.93 -1.27
N LEU A 69 19.46 -36.76 -0.92
CA LEU A 69 19.92 -35.65 -0.07
C LEU A 69 19.88 -34.31 -0.82
N VAL A 70 20.32 -34.29 -2.08
CA VAL A 70 20.18 -33.13 -2.98
C VAL A 70 18.71 -32.74 -3.17
N TYR A 71 17.81 -33.72 -3.32
CA TYR A 71 16.38 -33.43 -3.45
C TYR A 71 15.75 -32.93 -2.15
N ALA A 72 16.25 -33.32 -0.98
CA ALA A 72 15.78 -32.77 0.29
C ALA A 72 16.12 -31.28 0.42
N GLU A 73 17.34 -30.86 0.07
CA GLU A 73 17.74 -29.45 0.08
C GLU A 73 16.99 -28.61 -0.98
N LEU A 74 16.71 -29.19 -2.15
CA LEU A 74 15.87 -28.55 -3.17
C LEU A 74 14.42 -28.39 -2.72
N ASP A 75 13.88 -29.39 -2.01
CA ASP A 75 12.53 -29.35 -1.46
C ASP A 75 12.43 -28.25 -0.40
N GLU A 76 13.48 -28.06 0.42
CA GLU A 76 13.59 -26.93 1.37
C GLU A 76 13.62 -25.58 0.64
N LEU A 77 14.43 -25.44 -0.41
CA LEU A 77 14.51 -24.20 -1.20
C LEU A 77 13.18 -23.86 -1.89
N VAL A 78 12.46 -24.86 -2.40
CA VAL A 78 11.17 -24.71 -3.08
C VAL A 78 10.02 -24.47 -2.08
N ARG A 79 10.20 -24.81 -0.80
CA ARG A 79 9.26 -24.46 0.28
C ARG A 79 9.50 -23.06 0.85
N ASP A 80 10.70 -22.50 0.64
CA ASP A 80 11.09 -21.19 1.16
C ASP A 80 10.25 -20.04 0.55
N ALA A 81 9.59 -19.27 1.42
CA ALA A 81 8.86 -18.07 1.05
C ALA A 81 9.72 -17.01 0.37
N PHE A 82 11.02 -16.92 0.66
CA PHE A 82 11.91 -15.95 0.02
C PHE A 82 11.94 -16.12 -1.49
N LEU A 83 12.10 -17.36 -1.97
CA LEU A 83 12.13 -17.69 -3.39
C LEU A 83 10.85 -17.21 -4.10
N TRP A 84 9.70 -17.62 -3.58
CA TRP A 84 8.41 -17.28 -4.18
C TRP A 84 8.12 -15.79 -4.11
N ASN A 85 8.48 -15.12 -3.01
CA ASN A 85 8.34 -13.66 -2.89
C ASN A 85 9.21 -12.91 -3.91
N CYS A 86 10.42 -13.39 -4.19
CA CYS A 86 11.26 -12.83 -5.25
C CYS A 86 10.64 -13.00 -6.64
N VAL A 87 10.06 -14.17 -6.93
CA VAL A 87 9.37 -14.42 -8.21
C VAL A 87 8.12 -13.55 -8.33
N LEU A 88 7.27 -13.49 -7.29
CA LEU A 88 6.07 -12.65 -7.24
C LEU A 88 6.41 -11.16 -7.45
N ALA A 89 7.42 -10.65 -6.74
CA ALA A 89 7.87 -9.26 -6.90
C ALA A 89 8.38 -8.98 -8.32
N SER A 90 8.98 -9.99 -8.97
CA SER A 90 9.45 -9.91 -10.34
C SER A 90 8.34 -9.87 -11.38
N ILE A 91 7.21 -10.50 -11.08
CA ILE A 91 6.02 -10.43 -11.93
C ILE A 91 5.25 -9.14 -11.66
N ALA A 92 5.12 -8.74 -10.39
CA ALA A 92 4.43 -7.53 -9.98
C ALA A 92 5.05 -6.25 -10.59
N SER A 93 6.37 -6.19 -10.74
CA SER A 93 7.05 -5.07 -11.40
C SER A 93 6.64 -4.88 -12.87
N ARG A 94 6.25 -5.98 -13.56
CA ARG A 94 5.87 -5.99 -14.99
C ARG A 94 4.50 -5.37 -15.26
N GLN A 95 3.66 -5.23 -14.24
CA GLN A 95 2.29 -4.75 -14.39
C GLN A 95 2.17 -3.35 -14.97
N ARG A 96 3.26 -2.56 -14.94
CA ARG A 96 3.30 -1.23 -15.58
C ARG A 96 3.26 -1.27 -17.10
N HIS A 97 3.66 -2.39 -17.73
CA HIS A 97 3.84 -2.48 -19.19
C HIS A 97 2.87 -3.45 -19.88
N VAL A 98 2.53 -4.58 -19.24
CA VAL A 98 1.57 -5.56 -19.77
C VAL A 98 0.66 -6.00 -18.62
N PRO A 99 -0.45 -5.29 -18.37
CA PRO A 99 -1.22 -5.50 -17.15
C PRO A 99 -1.84 -6.90 -17.10
N ARG A 100 -2.73 -7.22 -18.04
CA ARG A 100 -3.65 -8.36 -17.92
C ARG A 100 -2.95 -9.70 -17.73
N ASP A 101 -2.03 -10.04 -18.63
CA ASP A 101 -1.30 -11.32 -18.58
C ASP A 101 -0.43 -11.44 -17.32
N ALA A 102 0.06 -10.32 -16.79
CA ALA A 102 0.91 -10.31 -15.60
C ALA A 102 0.11 -10.52 -14.31
N LEU A 103 -1.20 -10.23 -14.28
CA LEU A 103 -2.02 -10.50 -13.10
C LEU A 103 -2.35 -11.99 -13.00
N ASP A 104 -2.80 -12.59 -14.10
CA ASP A 104 -3.11 -14.02 -14.16
C ASP A 104 -1.84 -14.86 -13.88
N GLU A 105 -0.71 -14.52 -14.50
CA GLU A 105 0.60 -15.15 -14.23
C GLU A 105 1.02 -15.05 -12.75
N LEU A 106 0.65 -13.96 -12.06
CA LEU A 106 0.97 -13.76 -10.66
C LEU A 106 0.12 -14.66 -9.74
N PHE A 107 -1.17 -14.84 -10.05
CA PHE A 107 -2.03 -15.79 -9.33
C PHE A 107 -1.62 -17.24 -9.58
N ASP A 108 -1.23 -17.59 -10.80
CA ASP A 108 -0.72 -18.93 -11.12
C ASP A 108 0.56 -19.26 -10.34
N VAL A 109 1.50 -18.31 -10.27
CA VAL A 109 2.73 -18.47 -9.48
C VAL A 109 2.44 -18.53 -7.98
N PHE A 110 1.49 -17.74 -7.48
CA PHE A 110 1.07 -17.82 -6.09
C PHE A 110 0.50 -19.20 -5.76
N ALA A 111 -0.39 -19.73 -6.59
CA ALA A 111 -0.97 -21.07 -6.40
C ALA A 111 0.08 -22.20 -6.53
N ALA A 112 1.06 -22.03 -7.43
CA ALA A 112 2.18 -22.96 -7.55
C ALA A 112 3.06 -22.96 -6.28
N GLY A 113 3.32 -21.77 -5.71
CA GLY A 113 4.03 -21.64 -4.44
C GLY A 113 3.27 -22.24 -3.26
N GLU A 114 1.95 -22.02 -3.18
CA GLU A 114 1.08 -22.65 -2.18
C GLU A 114 1.15 -24.17 -2.25
N SER A 115 1.07 -24.72 -3.47
CA SER A 115 1.14 -26.17 -3.69
C SER A 115 2.51 -26.74 -3.35
N ALA A 116 3.57 -25.98 -3.59
CA ALA A 116 4.95 -26.37 -3.29
C ALA A 116 5.27 -26.33 -1.79
N ALA A 117 4.69 -25.38 -1.06
CA ALA A 117 4.84 -25.24 0.39
C ALA A 117 3.86 -26.12 1.20
N ALA A 118 2.96 -26.84 0.53
CA ALA A 118 1.97 -27.70 1.17
C ALA A 118 2.65 -28.78 2.02
N GLY A 119 2.33 -28.81 3.32
CA GLY A 119 2.87 -29.78 4.28
C GLY A 119 4.16 -29.35 4.98
N ASP A 120 4.60 -28.09 4.82
CA ASP A 120 5.65 -27.54 5.67
C ASP A 120 5.09 -27.12 7.05
N THR A 121 5.76 -27.57 8.11
CA THR A 121 5.41 -27.26 9.51
C THR A 121 6.28 -26.14 10.09
N HIS A 122 7.33 -25.72 9.39
CA HIS A 122 8.19 -24.62 9.83
C HIS A 122 7.53 -23.26 9.57
N LEU A 123 6.93 -22.70 10.62
CA LEU A 123 6.19 -21.44 10.59
C LEU A 123 7.03 -20.22 10.16
N ALA A 124 8.35 -20.23 10.34
CA ALA A 124 9.18 -19.03 10.17
C ALA A 124 9.40 -18.61 8.71
N ASN A 125 9.43 -19.55 7.76
CA ASN A 125 9.70 -19.31 6.33
C ASN A 125 8.62 -19.88 5.40
N ARG A 126 7.44 -20.17 5.94
CA ARG A 126 6.35 -20.76 5.19
C ARG A 126 5.80 -19.79 4.14
N PHE A 127 5.58 -20.30 2.94
CA PHE A 127 4.77 -19.65 1.92
C PHE A 127 3.32 -20.17 1.97
N PRO A 128 2.31 -19.31 1.74
CA PRO A 128 2.37 -17.86 1.66
C PRO A 128 2.63 -17.23 3.03
N ASN A 129 3.25 -16.05 3.04
CA ASN A 129 3.32 -15.21 4.23
C ASN A 129 2.73 -13.81 3.95
N ILE A 130 2.77 -12.93 4.95
CA ILE A 130 2.21 -11.58 4.85
C ILE A 130 2.80 -10.79 3.67
N VAL A 131 4.07 -11.01 3.34
CA VAL A 131 4.75 -10.34 2.21
C VAL A 131 4.19 -10.85 0.88
N SER A 132 3.94 -12.16 0.76
CA SER A 132 3.34 -12.77 -0.43
C SER A 132 1.94 -12.20 -0.69
N TYR A 133 1.09 -12.15 0.35
CA TYR A 133 -0.26 -11.58 0.26
C TYR A 133 -0.23 -10.08 -0.05
N ASN A 134 0.62 -9.30 0.61
CA ASN A 134 0.74 -7.86 0.34
C ASN A 134 1.20 -7.58 -1.10
N THR A 135 2.10 -8.40 -1.63
CA THR A 135 2.54 -8.31 -3.04
C THR A 135 1.37 -8.58 -3.98
N LEU A 136 0.59 -9.65 -3.74
CA LEU A 136 -0.59 -10.01 -4.51
C LEU A 136 -1.66 -8.91 -4.48
N LEU A 137 -2.05 -8.45 -3.28
CA LEU A 137 -3.06 -7.41 -3.09
C LEU A 137 -2.66 -6.11 -3.78
N HIS A 138 -1.41 -5.66 -3.60
CA HIS A 138 -0.92 -4.43 -4.22
C HIS A 138 -0.93 -4.54 -5.75
N ALA A 139 -0.53 -5.69 -6.28
CA ALA A 139 -0.56 -5.99 -7.72
C ALA A 139 -1.98 -5.93 -8.30
N VAL A 140 -2.97 -6.45 -7.59
CA VAL A 140 -4.39 -6.34 -7.97
C VAL A 140 -4.86 -4.89 -7.93
N VAL A 141 -4.49 -4.11 -6.90
CA VAL A 141 -4.88 -2.69 -6.83
C VAL A 141 -4.29 -1.89 -7.98
N CYS A 142 -3.01 -2.12 -8.31
CA CYS A 142 -2.31 -1.50 -9.44
C CYS A 142 -3.02 -1.69 -10.78
N HIS A 143 -3.77 -2.78 -10.94
CA HIS A 143 -4.55 -3.10 -12.13
C HIS A 143 -5.82 -2.28 -12.30
N ILE A 144 -6.34 -1.69 -11.22
CA ILE A 144 -7.56 -0.89 -11.28
C ILE A 144 -7.21 0.47 -11.89
N PRO A 145 -7.83 0.84 -13.03
CA PRO A 145 -7.56 2.10 -13.70
C PRO A 145 -7.95 3.27 -12.79
N THR A 146 -7.13 4.32 -12.79
CA THR A 146 -7.44 5.56 -12.08
C THR A 146 -8.49 6.41 -12.82
N THR A 147 -8.71 6.16 -14.12
CA THR A 147 -9.68 6.87 -14.96
C THR A 147 -10.78 5.92 -15.43
N ARG A 148 -12.05 6.27 -15.14
CA ARG A 148 -13.23 5.54 -15.61
C ARG A 148 -13.51 5.85 -17.09
N THR A 149 -13.10 4.98 -18.00
CA THR A 149 -13.52 5.01 -19.41
C THR A 149 -14.51 3.88 -19.71
N SER A 150 -15.28 3.97 -20.80
CA SER A 150 -16.44 3.09 -21.11
C SER A 150 -16.14 1.57 -21.10
N GLY A 151 -14.89 1.13 -21.28
CA GLY A 151 -14.48 -0.29 -21.18
C GLY A 151 -13.97 -0.74 -19.81
N THR A 152 -13.95 0.13 -18.80
CA THR A 152 -13.35 -0.16 -17.49
C THR A 152 -14.22 -0.99 -16.56
N ALA A 153 -15.54 -0.97 -16.73
CA ALA A 153 -16.47 -1.58 -15.76
C ALA A 153 -16.28 -3.10 -15.61
N ALA A 154 -16.21 -3.85 -16.72
CA ALA A 154 -16.01 -5.30 -16.68
C ALA A 154 -14.62 -5.68 -16.14
N ARG A 155 -13.58 -4.91 -16.49
CA ARG A 155 -12.22 -5.09 -15.96
C ARG A 155 -12.18 -4.83 -14.46
N THR A 156 -12.77 -3.73 -14.00
CA THR A 156 -12.87 -3.40 -12.58
C THR A 156 -13.59 -4.50 -11.82
N LEU A 157 -14.72 -5.01 -12.33
CA LEU A 157 -15.45 -6.10 -11.68
C LEU A 157 -14.61 -7.39 -11.52
N HIS A 158 -13.86 -7.77 -12.54
CA HIS A 158 -12.97 -8.93 -12.46
C HIS A 158 -11.84 -8.71 -11.45
N THR A 159 -11.18 -7.55 -11.50
CA THR A 159 -10.13 -7.17 -10.54
C THR A 159 -10.66 -7.07 -9.10
N GLU A 160 -11.91 -6.62 -8.92
CA GLU A 160 -12.57 -6.63 -7.62
C GLU A 160 -12.76 -8.04 -7.07
N LYS A 161 -13.23 -8.98 -7.89
CA LYS A 161 -13.37 -10.39 -7.49
C LYS A 161 -12.03 -10.99 -7.08
N LEU A 162 -10.97 -10.71 -7.83
CA LEU A 162 -9.62 -11.17 -7.52
C LEU A 162 -9.10 -10.58 -6.20
N PHE A 163 -9.38 -9.30 -5.95
CA PHE A 163 -8.97 -8.65 -4.70
C PHE A 163 -9.67 -9.27 -3.49
N GLU A 164 -11.00 -9.39 -3.54
CA GLU A 164 -11.77 -9.96 -2.43
C GLU A 164 -11.39 -11.43 -2.20
N ALA A 165 -11.17 -12.22 -3.27
CA ALA A 165 -10.69 -13.60 -3.13
C ALA A 165 -9.31 -13.68 -2.46
N ALA A 166 -8.37 -12.78 -2.81
CA ALA A 166 -7.05 -12.72 -2.17
C ALA A 166 -7.14 -12.27 -0.71
N TRP A 167 -8.01 -11.30 -0.41
CA TRP A 167 -8.26 -10.83 0.94
C TRP A 167 -8.91 -11.92 1.82
N ASP A 168 -9.93 -12.61 1.32
CA ASP A 168 -10.60 -13.70 2.02
C ASP A 168 -9.67 -14.89 2.28
N ARG A 169 -8.68 -15.11 1.42
CA ARG A 169 -7.62 -16.11 1.66
C ARG A 169 -6.72 -15.64 2.80
N LEU A 170 -6.20 -14.42 2.74
CA LEU A 170 -5.38 -13.84 3.81
C LEU A 170 -6.11 -13.84 5.16
N ALA A 171 -7.38 -13.47 5.19
CA ALA A 171 -8.17 -13.38 6.42
C ALA A 171 -8.53 -14.75 7.04
N ARG A 172 -8.46 -15.83 6.24
CA ARG A 172 -8.71 -17.21 6.70
C ARG A 172 -7.44 -18.00 6.98
N ASP A 173 -6.28 -17.46 6.63
CA ASP A 173 -5.01 -18.10 6.93
C ASP A 173 -4.72 -18.00 8.44
N GLU A 174 -4.73 -19.14 9.13
CA GLU A 174 -4.50 -19.21 10.58
C GLU A 174 -3.10 -18.76 11.00
N HIS A 175 -2.15 -18.70 10.06
CA HIS A 175 -0.75 -18.41 10.33
C HIS A 175 -0.32 -17.01 9.89
N VAL A 176 -1.20 -16.27 9.20
CA VAL A 176 -0.89 -14.94 8.67
C VAL A 176 -1.94 -13.95 9.14
N VAL A 177 -1.50 -12.88 9.80
CA VAL A 177 -2.38 -11.80 10.26
C VAL A 177 -2.22 -10.59 9.34
N PRO A 178 -3.30 -10.00 8.81
CA PRO A 178 -3.24 -8.75 8.05
C PRO A 178 -2.53 -7.64 8.82
N ASP A 179 -1.52 -7.02 8.21
CA ASP A 179 -0.75 -5.94 8.82
C ASP A 179 -1.21 -4.55 8.33
N SER A 180 -0.59 -3.50 8.85
CA SER A 180 -0.90 -2.12 8.42
C SER A 180 -0.77 -1.93 6.90
N VAL A 181 0.10 -2.68 6.22
CA VAL A 181 0.30 -2.59 4.76
C VAL A 181 -0.87 -3.24 4.02
N SER A 182 -1.34 -4.41 4.46
CA SER A 182 -2.53 -5.09 3.91
C SER A 182 -3.74 -4.16 3.96
N TRP A 183 -4.00 -3.57 5.13
CA TRP A 183 -5.13 -2.66 5.32
C TRP A 183 -5.00 -1.36 4.53
N THR A 184 -3.79 -0.79 4.43
CA THR A 184 -3.55 0.41 3.61
C THR A 184 -3.81 0.11 2.12
N THR A 185 -3.47 -1.10 1.68
CA THR A 185 -3.73 -1.55 0.31
C THR A 185 -5.23 -1.76 0.08
N ARG A 186 -5.97 -2.25 1.07
CA ARG A 186 -7.44 -2.33 1.05
C ARG A 186 -8.12 -0.98 0.97
N ILE A 187 -7.61 0.04 1.68
CA ILE A 187 -8.07 1.43 1.54
C ILE A 187 -7.83 1.93 0.12
N ALA A 188 -6.65 1.69 -0.45
CA ALA A 188 -6.34 2.07 -1.82
C ALA A 188 -7.26 1.38 -2.84
N PHE A 189 -7.60 0.10 -2.62
CA PHE A 189 -8.57 -0.65 -3.41
C PHE A 189 -9.96 0.02 -3.40
N TYR A 190 -10.51 0.31 -2.21
CA TYR A 190 -11.82 0.96 -2.08
C TYR A 190 -11.85 2.37 -2.64
N THR A 191 -10.71 3.07 -2.59
CA THR A 191 -10.55 4.37 -3.25
C THR A 191 -10.71 4.26 -4.76
N ARG A 192 -10.05 3.28 -5.40
CA ARG A 192 -10.07 3.12 -6.85
C ARG A 192 -11.40 2.57 -7.38
N THR A 193 -12.11 1.81 -6.57
CA THR A 193 -13.44 1.24 -6.92
C THR A 193 -14.59 2.19 -6.60
N GLY A 194 -14.37 3.19 -5.72
CA GLY A 194 -15.39 4.14 -5.29
C GLY A 194 -16.20 3.69 -4.08
N LYS A 195 -15.75 2.67 -3.35
CA LYS A 195 -16.48 2.08 -2.20
C LYS A 195 -16.24 2.87 -0.92
N ARG A 196 -16.71 4.12 -0.89
CA ARG A 196 -16.44 5.07 0.20
C ARG A 196 -16.80 4.57 1.60
N GLY A 197 -17.98 3.95 1.76
CA GLY A 197 -18.43 3.44 3.05
C GLY A 197 -17.46 2.42 3.66
N GLN A 198 -16.79 1.64 2.80
CA GLN A 198 -15.84 0.63 3.24
C GLN A 198 -14.50 1.23 3.67
N ILE A 199 -14.15 2.43 3.22
CA ILE A 199 -12.92 3.12 3.69
C ILE A 199 -13.06 3.51 5.16
N ALA A 200 -14.21 4.08 5.55
CA ALA A 200 -14.47 4.44 6.93
C ALA A 200 -14.44 3.21 7.84
N GLU A 201 -15.05 2.12 7.39
CA GLU A 201 -15.04 0.84 8.11
C GLU A 201 -13.62 0.26 8.23
N CYS A 202 -12.80 0.31 7.17
CA CYS A 202 -11.40 -0.09 7.25
C CYS A 202 -10.63 0.71 8.30
N VAL A 203 -10.76 2.04 8.30
CA VAL A 203 -10.07 2.90 9.28
C VAL A 203 -10.50 2.55 10.70
N LYS A 204 -11.80 2.33 10.93
CA LYS A 204 -12.33 1.90 12.23
C LYS A 204 -11.76 0.55 12.65
N GLN A 205 -11.78 -0.45 11.78
CA GLN A 205 -11.23 -1.78 12.07
C GLN A 205 -9.73 -1.72 12.34
N MET A 206 -8.96 -0.95 11.56
CA MET A 206 -7.54 -0.73 11.81
C MET A 206 -7.29 -0.09 13.18
N ASN A 207 -8.14 0.85 13.59
CA ASN A 207 -8.07 1.47 14.91
C ASN A 207 -8.34 0.44 16.02
N ASP A 208 -9.41 -0.34 15.90
CA ASP A 208 -9.80 -1.35 16.90
C ASP A 208 -8.73 -2.45 17.03
N LEU A 209 -7.99 -2.73 15.96
CA LEU A 209 -6.86 -3.68 15.94
C LEU A 209 -5.51 -3.06 16.33
N GLY A 210 -5.44 -1.74 16.59
CA GLY A 210 -4.18 -1.05 16.90
C GLY A 210 -3.19 -0.98 15.73
N LEU A 211 -3.68 -1.09 14.49
CA LEU A 211 -2.90 -1.08 13.24
C LEU A 211 -2.91 0.29 12.54
N LEU A 212 -3.54 1.29 13.14
CA LEU A 212 -3.68 2.62 12.55
C LEU A 212 -2.36 3.41 12.65
N THR A 213 -1.62 3.44 11.54
CA THR A 213 -0.35 4.16 11.42
C THR A 213 -0.51 5.49 10.68
N THR A 214 0.45 6.41 10.83
CA THR A 214 0.46 7.69 10.08
C THR A 214 0.37 7.50 8.56
N PRO A 215 1.08 6.54 7.92
CA PRO A 215 0.88 6.21 6.50
C PRO A 215 -0.54 5.76 6.16
N ALA A 216 -1.18 4.93 6.99
CA ALA A 216 -2.55 4.47 6.77
C ALA A 216 -3.56 5.62 6.85
N ILE A 217 -3.39 6.52 7.82
CA ILE A 217 -4.19 7.75 7.95
C ILE A 217 -4.03 8.62 6.71
N ASN A 218 -2.79 8.85 6.28
CA ASN A 218 -2.52 9.65 5.08
C ASN A 218 -3.15 9.03 3.83
N ALA A 219 -3.12 7.70 3.70
CA ALA A 219 -3.78 6.99 2.60
C ALA A 219 -5.31 7.17 2.63
N ALA A 220 -5.94 7.06 3.81
CA ALA A 220 -7.37 7.30 3.97
C ALA A 220 -7.76 8.76 3.65
N LEU A 221 -6.97 9.74 4.10
CA LEU A 221 -7.21 11.15 3.81
C LEU A 221 -7.10 11.42 2.30
N TRP A 222 -6.07 10.89 1.65
CA TRP A 222 -5.93 10.96 0.19
C TRP A 222 -7.13 10.35 -0.53
N ALA A 223 -7.62 9.21 -0.04
CA ALA A 223 -8.79 8.57 -0.58
C ALA A 223 -10.04 9.45 -0.52
N TYR A 224 -10.28 10.10 0.62
CA TYR A 224 -11.40 11.03 0.76
C TYR A 224 -11.28 12.25 -0.16
N ILE A 225 -10.08 12.78 -0.36
CA ILE A 225 -9.84 13.87 -1.32
C ILE A 225 -10.14 13.40 -2.75
N ALA A 226 -9.63 12.22 -3.12
CA ALA A 226 -9.80 11.66 -4.47
C ALA A 226 -11.28 11.41 -4.79
N LEU A 227 -12.03 10.79 -3.88
CA LEU A 227 -13.46 10.52 -4.07
C LEU A 227 -14.30 11.80 -4.08
N TRP A 228 -13.96 12.79 -3.25
CA TRP A 228 -14.68 14.07 -3.26
C TRP A 228 -14.58 14.80 -4.61
N ARG A 229 -13.43 14.73 -5.29
CA ARG A 229 -13.27 15.34 -6.63
C ARG A 229 -14.20 14.72 -7.67
N ILE A 230 -14.56 13.44 -7.50
CA ILE A 230 -15.39 12.68 -8.45
C ILE A 230 -16.89 12.89 -8.14
N GLU A 231 -17.30 12.78 -6.89
CA GLU A 231 -18.73 12.68 -6.52
C GLU A 231 -19.31 13.97 -5.90
N ARG A 232 -18.47 14.97 -5.57
CA ARG A 232 -18.87 16.24 -4.92
C ARG A 232 -19.74 16.11 -3.65
N GLN A 233 -19.82 14.92 -3.04
CA GLN A 233 -20.55 14.65 -1.80
C GLN A 233 -19.63 13.97 -0.78
N GLY A 234 -19.75 14.33 0.50
CA GLY A 234 -18.70 14.06 1.48
C GLY A 234 -19.03 14.30 2.96
N ASP A 235 -19.50 13.29 3.69
CA ASP A 235 -19.48 13.22 5.17
C ASP A 235 -18.07 13.40 5.80
N VAL A 236 -17.88 14.52 6.50
CA VAL A 236 -16.65 14.99 7.18
C VAL A 236 -16.41 14.29 8.52
N ALA A 237 -17.45 13.66 9.09
CA ALA A 237 -17.41 13.15 10.46
C ALA A 237 -16.28 12.14 10.69
N CYS A 238 -16.03 11.25 9.73
CA CYS A 238 -14.95 10.27 9.84
C CYS A 238 -13.55 10.92 9.89
N VAL A 239 -13.35 12.02 9.18
CA VAL A 239 -12.05 12.73 9.12
C VAL A 239 -11.82 13.52 10.40
N GLU A 240 -12.87 14.12 10.95
CA GLU A 240 -12.84 14.77 12.25
C GLU A 240 -12.64 13.77 13.40
N GLN A 241 -13.24 12.59 13.34
CA GLN A 241 -13.01 11.51 14.30
C GLN A 241 -11.55 11.02 14.28
N VAL A 242 -10.98 10.82 13.08
CA VAL A 242 -9.56 10.45 12.94
C VAL A 242 -8.66 11.54 13.50
N TYR A 243 -8.92 12.81 13.20
CA TYR A 243 -8.15 13.93 13.75
C TYR A 243 -8.29 14.06 15.26
N ALA A 244 -9.51 13.94 15.81
CA ALA A 244 -9.75 13.96 17.25
C ALA A 244 -9.04 12.80 17.96
N HIS A 245 -9.02 11.61 17.35
CA HIS A 245 -8.30 10.46 17.88
C HIS A 245 -6.78 10.67 17.87
N MET A 246 -6.22 11.21 16.78
CA MET A 246 -4.79 11.57 16.71
C MET A 246 -4.42 12.61 17.77
N LYS A 247 -5.26 13.63 17.97
CA LYS A 247 -5.05 14.67 18.98
C LYS A 247 -5.13 14.14 20.41
N ALA A 248 -6.10 13.27 20.70
CA ALA A 248 -6.24 12.62 22.01
C ALA A 248 -5.08 11.66 22.34
N SER A 249 -4.38 11.16 21.33
CA SER A 249 -3.28 10.20 21.47
C SER A 249 -1.89 10.85 21.62
N GLN A 250 -1.79 12.18 21.49
CA GLN A 250 -0.55 12.90 21.79
C GLN A 250 -0.34 12.93 23.31
N PRO A 251 0.84 12.51 23.83
CA PRO A 251 1.16 12.78 25.22
C PRO A 251 1.20 14.29 25.41
N LEU A 252 0.41 14.81 26.36
CA LEU A 252 0.73 16.11 26.96
C LEU A 252 2.18 16.03 27.44
N GLU A 253 3.04 16.91 26.97
CA GLU A 253 4.45 16.90 27.37
C GLU A 253 4.59 16.97 28.91
N SER A 254 5.42 16.06 29.41
CA SER A 254 6.13 16.06 30.70
C SER A 254 5.36 15.75 32.00
N THR A 255 5.30 14.47 32.37
CA THR A 255 5.71 14.07 33.74
C THR A 255 6.58 12.82 33.63
N GLY A 256 7.84 12.95 34.07
CA GLY A 256 8.86 11.92 33.92
C GLY A 256 8.55 10.68 34.77
N VAL A 257 8.19 9.58 34.12
CA VAL A 257 8.36 8.22 34.65
C VAL A 257 8.67 7.30 33.46
N PRO A 258 9.77 6.54 33.48
CA PRO A 258 10.06 5.57 32.42
C PRO A 258 9.45 4.22 32.81
N THR A 259 8.46 3.72 32.05
CA THR A 259 8.28 2.26 31.84
C THR A 259 7.21 1.93 30.80
N LEU A 260 7.50 0.88 30.03
CA LEU A 260 6.71 0.10 29.07
C LEU A 260 6.77 0.51 27.58
N PRO A 261 6.89 -0.50 26.67
CA PRO A 261 7.17 -0.28 25.26
C PRO A 261 5.91 0.25 24.59
N THR A 262 5.92 1.54 24.28
CA THR A 262 4.87 2.22 23.55
C THR A 262 4.88 1.75 22.09
N LEU A 263 3.81 1.03 21.69
CA LEU A 263 3.40 0.88 20.30
C LEU A 263 3.53 2.22 19.55
N PRO A 264 3.95 2.25 18.27
CA PRO A 264 4.11 3.50 17.54
C PRO A 264 2.75 4.16 17.35
N ARG A 265 2.44 5.14 18.22
CA ARG A 265 1.24 5.98 18.18
C ARG A 265 1.36 6.93 16.99
N ALA A 266 0.28 7.10 16.22
CA ALA A 266 0.29 7.94 15.02
C ALA A 266 0.53 9.42 15.37
N GLU A 267 1.78 9.87 15.29
CA GLU A 267 2.14 11.27 15.49
C GLU A 267 1.58 12.14 14.36
N LEU A 268 1.10 13.34 14.73
CA LEU A 268 0.56 14.32 13.81
C LEU A 268 1.73 14.90 12.98
N SER A 269 1.88 14.43 11.73
CA SER A 269 2.93 14.91 10.84
C SER A 269 2.50 16.16 10.05
N VAL A 270 3.47 16.96 9.59
CA VAL A 270 3.22 18.10 8.68
C VAL A 270 2.39 17.70 7.46
N ALA A 271 2.69 16.53 6.88
CA ALA A 271 1.97 15.99 5.73
C ALA A 271 0.52 15.64 6.10
N THR A 272 0.29 15.05 7.27
CA THR A 272 -1.05 14.71 7.76
C THR A 272 -1.89 15.95 8.00
N CYS A 273 -1.33 16.98 8.65
CA CYS A 273 -2.00 18.27 8.83
C CYS A 273 -2.37 18.93 7.50
N ALA A 274 -1.44 18.96 6.53
CA ALA A 274 -1.71 19.51 5.22
C ALA A 274 -2.85 18.76 4.48
N LEU A 275 -2.93 17.43 4.62
CA LEU A 275 -4.02 16.63 4.06
C LEU A 275 -5.36 16.87 4.76
N LEU A 276 -5.37 16.93 6.10
CA LEU A 276 -6.55 17.26 6.89
C LEU A 276 -7.11 18.64 6.51
N ILE A 277 -6.25 19.65 6.43
CA ILE A 277 -6.64 21.01 6.02
C ILE A 277 -7.25 20.99 4.61
N ARG A 278 -6.66 20.24 3.66
CA ARG A 278 -7.23 20.06 2.32
C ARG A 278 -8.62 19.44 2.35
N VAL A 279 -8.83 18.39 3.13
CA VAL A 279 -10.15 17.74 3.23
C VAL A 279 -11.19 18.67 3.84
N LEU A 280 -10.86 19.31 4.96
CA LEU A 280 -11.76 20.20 5.69
C LEU A 280 -12.12 21.44 4.87
N ALA A 281 -11.13 22.08 4.24
CA ALA A 281 -11.33 23.25 3.38
C ALA A 281 -12.13 22.91 2.12
N ALA A 282 -11.88 21.76 1.49
CA ALA A 282 -12.63 21.30 0.32
C ALA A 282 -14.14 21.12 0.61
N ARG A 283 -14.49 20.85 1.87
CA ARG A 283 -15.87 20.64 2.33
C ARG A 283 -16.49 21.84 3.03
N GLY A 284 -15.77 22.95 3.12
CA GLY A 284 -16.26 24.18 3.72
C GLY A 284 -16.21 24.22 5.25
N ASN A 285 -15.64 23.22 5.93
CA ASN A 285 -15.32 23.32 7.36
C ASN A 285 -14.02 24.13 7.54
N LEU A 286 -14.14 25.45 7.36
CA LEU A 286 -13.01 26.37 7.42
C LEU A 286 -12.48 26.55 8.85
N SER A 287 -13.36 26.47 9.85
CA SER A 287 -12.98 26.56 11.28
C SER A 287 -12.14 25.36 11.71
N GLY A 288 -12.56 24.14 11.35
CA GLY A 288 -11.75 22.94 11.59
C GLY A 288 -10.41 23.00 10.85
N ALA A 289 -10.40 23.48 9.62
CA ALA A 289 -9.17 23.63 8.84
C ALA A 289 -8.19 24.63 9.48
N LEU A 290 -8.68 25.75 10.05
CA LEU A 290 -7.86 26.70 10.79
C LEU A 290 -7.30 26.10 12.08
N ASN A 291 -8.09 25.33 12.82
CA ASN A 291 -7.63 24.67 14.04
C ASN A 291 -6.47 23.70 13.75
N VAL A 292 -6.56 22.93 12.66
CA VAL A 292 -5.46 22.04 12.22
C VAL A 292 -4.24 22.86 11.78
N MET A 293 -4.43 24.02 11.17
CA MET A 293 -3.31 24.92 10.82
C MET A 293 -2.60 25.46 12.06
N HIS A 294 -3.35 25.80 13.12
CA HIS A 294 -2.75 26.20 14.39
C HIS A 294 -1.92 25.07 15.02
N ASP A 295 -2.44 23.85 15.04
CA ASP A 295 -1.69 22.68 15.49
C ASP A 295 -0.44 22.43 14.61
N LEU A 296 -0.54 22.66 13.29
CA LEU A 296 0.61 22.57 12.38
C LEU A 296 1.70 23.59 12.70
N VAL A 297 1.33 24.85 12.97
CA VAL A 297 2.29 25.90 13.38
C VAL A 297 2.95 25.52 14.71
N ALA A 298 2.18 24.96 15.65
CA ALA A 298 2.72 24.51 16.92
C ALA A 298 3.76 23.38 16.76
N ILE A 299 3.56 22.48 15.79
CA ILE A 299 4.47 21.35 15.53
C ILE A 299 5.69 21.74 14.69
N ASN A 300 5.51 22.59 13.68
CA ASN A 300 6.52 22.84 12.64
C ASN A 300 7.13 24.24 12.70
N GLY A 301 6.63 25.13 13.56
CA GLY A 301 7.03 26.54 13.63
C GLY A 301 6.56 27.41 12.46
N ASP A 302 6.24 26.82 11.31
CA ASP A 302 5.75 27.51 10.11
C ASP A 302 4.77 26.65 9.30
N THR A 303 3.97 27.31 8.44
CA THR A 303 2.97 26.69 7.57
C THR A 303 3.43 26.70 6.11
N PRO A 304 3.49 25.54 5.43
CA PRO A 304 3.83 25.48 4.01
C PRO A 304 2.88 26.32 3.13
N ALA A 305 3.42 27.00 2.11
CA ALA A 305 2.63 27.83 1.18
C ALA A 305 1.40 27.11 0.58
N SER A 306 1.52 25.80 0.32
CA SER A 306 0.41 25.00 -0.21
C SER A 306 -0.81 24.91 0.72
N VAL A 307 -0.62 25.06 2.03
CA VAL A 307 -1.69 25.08 3.04
C VAL A 307 -2.43 26.42 2.97
N TYR A 308 -1.71 27.54 2.89
CA TYR A 308 -2.32 28.86 2.69
C TYR A 308 -3.14 28.93 1.40
N HIS A 309 -2.61 28.43 0.28
CA HIS A 309 -3.37 28.35 -0.98
C HIS A 309 -4.64 27.51 -0.85
N THR A 310 -4.55 26.38 -0.16
CA THR A 310 -5.70 25.49 0.09
C THR A 310 -6.79 26.21 0.88
N LEU A 311 -6.42 26.89 1.97
CA LEU A 311 -7.34 27.66 2.80
C LEU A 311 -7.95 28.81 2.02
N PHE A 312 -7.14 29.57 1.28
CA PHE A 312 -7.62 30.67 0.46
C PHE A 312 -8.67 30.21 -0.55
N HIS A 313 -8.43 29.11 -1.26
CA HIS A 313 -9.44 28.51 -2.14
C HIS A 313 -10.70 28.07 -1.40
N GLY A 314 -10.56 27.48 -0.21
CA GLY A 314 -11.69 27.13 0.66
C GLY A 314 -12.52 28.36 1.06
N PHE A 315 -11.87 29.43 1.54
CA PHE A 315 -12.50 30.68 1.93
C PHE A 315 -13.15 31.40 0.76
N ALA A 316 -12.51 31.43 -0.41
CA ALA A 316 -13.09 32.02 -1.62
C ALA A 316 -14.37 31.28 -2.05
N ARG A 317 -14.38 29.95 -1.92
CA ARG A 317 -15.50 29.10 -2.33
C ARG A 317 -16.66 29.05 -1.33
N TYR A 318 -16.37 28.99 -0.02
CA TYR A 318 -17.36 28.75 1.03
C TYR A 318 -17.52 29.89 2.03
N GLY A 319 -16.65 30.91 1.98
CA GLY A 319 -16.61 32.00 2.96
C GLY A 319 -17.83 32.92 2.96
N ARG A 320 -18.69 32.87 1.92
CA ARG A 320 -20.00 33.55 1.92
C ARG A 320 -21.08 32.77 2.67
N SER A 321 -21.04 31.43 2.65
CA SER A 321 -22.05 30.56 3.26
C SER A 321 -21.82 30.33 4.76
N ALA A 322 -20.55 30.28 5.20
CA ALA A 322 -20.19 30.17 6.62
C ALA A 322 -20.52 31.44 7.44
N ARG A 323 -20.67 32.58 6.76
CA ARG A 323 -20.93 33.89 7.38
C ARG A 323 -22.39 34.16 7.74
N LEU A 324 -23.35 33.39 7.22
CA LEU A 324 -24.77 33.61 7.49
C LEU A 324 -25.22 33.05 8.85
N VAL A 325 -24.50 32.07 9.43
CA VAL A 325 -24.93 31.41 10.67
C VAL A 325 -24.26 31.99 11.94
N SER A 326 -23.06 32.55 11.86
CA SER A 326 -22.32 33.01 13.07
C SER A 326 -22.15 34.52 13.22
N TRP A 327 -22.45 35.35 12.20
CA TRP A 327 -22.19 36.79 12.27
C TRP A 327 -23.40 37.64 12.67
N HIS A 328 -24.60 37.07 12.71
CA HIS A 328 -25.82 37.81 13.09
C HIS A 328 -26.07 37.85 14.61
N THR A 329 -25.29 37.14 15.41
CA THR A 329 -25.49 37.05 16.88
C THR A 329 -24.56 37.92 17.71
N ASP A 330 -23.56 38.58 17.12
CA ASP A 330 -22.64 39.44 17.88
C ASP A 330 -22.44 40.84 17.25
N PRO A 331 -23.02 41.90 17.84
CA PRO A 331 -22.87 43.27 17.35
C PRO A 331 -21.45 43.85 17.54
N ALA A 332 -20.55 43.21 18.28
CA ALA A 332 -19.20 43.71 18.53
C ALA A 332 -18.22 43.54 17.34
N ASN A 333 -18.52 42.65 16.39
CA ASN A 333 -17.62 42.33 15.27
C ASN A 333 -17.81 43.16 13.98
N ARG A 334 -18.69 44.18 14.00
CA ARG A 334 -18.97 45.03 12.81
C ARG A 334 -17.79 45.86 12.30
N LYS A 335 -16.69 46.03 13.06
CA LYS A 335 -15.57 46.92 12.69
C LYS A 335 -14.26 46.22 12.31
N LYS A 336 -14.19 44.88 12.29
CA LYS A 336 -12.97 44.14 11.89
C LYS A 336 -13.30 43.15 10.77
N SER A 337 -13.34 43.65 9.55
CA SER A 337 -13.52 42.83 8.35
C SER A 337 -12.15 42.49 7.73
N PRO A 338 -11.78 41.20 7.57
CA PRO A 338 -10.59 40.80 6.80
C PRO A 338 -10.71 41.08 5.30
N LEU A 339 -11.92 41.39 4.79
CA LEU A 339 -12.12 41.79 3.40
C LEU A 339 -11.68 43.22 3.11
N HIS A 340 -11.39 44.04 4.13
CA HIS A 340 -10.80 45.35 3.90
C HIS A 340 -9.31 45.25 3.52
N CYS A 341 -8.62 44.16 3.87
CA CYS A 341 -7.23 43.92 3.46
C CYS A 341 -7.12 43.27 2.07
N ALA A 342 -8.11 42.48 1.66
CA ALA A 342 -8.08 41.84 0.33
C ALA A 342 -8.39 42.81 -0.81
N VAL A 343 -9.27 43.80 -0.59
CA VAL A 343 -9.57 44.85 -1.60
C VAL A 343 -8.45 45.89 -1.70
N SER A 344 -7.67 46.10 -0.64
CA SER A 344 -6.50 46.99 -0.67
C SER A 344 -5.27 46.38 -1.35
N ALA A 345 -5.19 45.05 -1.53
CA ALA A 345 -4.07 44.41 -2.22
C ALA A 345 -4.20 44.43 -3.76
N GLU A 346 -5.42 44.54 -4.29
CA GLU A 346 -5.67 44.68 -5.74
C GLU A 346 -5.41 46.10 -6.28
N THR A 347 -5.33 47.11 -5.40
CA THR A 347 -5.08 48.51 -5.81
C THR A 347 -3.59 48.90 -5.82
N THR A 348 -2.70 48.06 -5.28
CA THR A 348 -1.25 48.33 -5.22
C THR A 348 -0.40 47.54 -6.23
N TRP A 349 -1.02 46.81 -7.16
CA TRP A 349 -0.31 46.06 -8.22
C TRP A 349 -0.45 46.67 -9.63
N HIS A 350 -1.14 47.79 -9.77
CA HIS A 350 -1.08 48.67 -10.93
C HIS A 350 -0.85 50.11 -10.47
N GLY A 351 0.42 50.43 -10.21
CA GLY A 351 0.96 51.75 -9.91
C GLY A 351 2.44 51.74 -10.16
#